data_AF-A0A6H0CY49-F1
#
_entry.id   AF-A0A6H0CY49-F1
#
_cell.length_a   1.000
_cell.length_b   1.000
_cell.length_c   1.000
_cell.angle_alpha   90.00
_cell.angle_beta   90.00
_cell.angle_gamma   90.00
#
_symmetry.space_group_name_H-M   'P 1'
#
loop_
_entity.id
_entity.type
_entity.pdbx_description
1 polymer ?
#
loop_
_entity_poly.entity_id
_entity_poly.type
_entity_poly.pdbx_seq_one_letter_code
_entity_poly.pdbx_strand_id
1 'polypeptide(L)'
;MTHPTSTEIAGRIEDLYGAPLADLEAHAQVQPPDILTALLGLHSTLALAEHSITVHRERLAQLIHPERDISAHEVVHVLDCARRIAEAVAVRDTQAVTASAVLQSLVRIEPPEPAERAEQAESPEPSPAPPTTTVPPAPPAATTTSAPSR
;
A
#
# COMPACT_ATOMS: atom_id res chain seq x y z
N MET A 1 14.45 9.75 6.77
CA MET A 1 13.07 9.25 6.88
C MET A 1 13.16 7.88 7.51
N THR A 2 12.26 7.55 8.44
CA THR A 2 12.24 6.22 9.08
C THR A 2 11.47 5.28 8.17
N HIS A 3 12.13 4.24 7.66
CA HIS A 3 11.48 3.22 6.83
C HIS A 3 10.85 2.17 7.75
N PRO A 4 9.65 1.65 7.41
CA PRO A 4 9.03 0.61 8.20
C PRO A 4 9.86 -0.67 8.17
N THR A 5 9.86 -1.38 9.29
CA THR A 5 10.59 -2.64 9.45
C THR A 5 9.85 -3.81 8.83
N SER A 6 10.53 -4.95 8.63
CA SER A 6 9.89 -6.19 8.19
C SER A 6 8.72 -6.58 9.10
N THR A 7 8.87 -6.46 10.42
CA THR A 7 7.82 -6.78 11.39
C THR A 7 6.61 -5.84 11.26
N GLU A 8 6.83 -4.55 11.03
CA GLU A 8 5.73 -3.61 10.80
C GLU A 8 5.00 -3.88 9.48
N ILE A 9 5.72 -4.27 8.44
CA ILE A 9 5.13 -4.69 7.16
C ILE A 9 4.33 -6.00 7.34
N ALA A 10 4.86 -6.98 8.07
CA ALA A 10 4.15 -8.22 8.38
C ALA A 10 2.81 -7.95 9.07
N GLY A 11 2.80 -7.14 10.12
CA GLY A 11 1.56 -6.79 10.83
C GLY A 11 0.53 -6.14 9.91
N ARG A 12 0.96 -5.26 8.99
CA ARG A 12 0.05 -4.65 8.01
C ARG A 12 -0.48 -5.63 6.97
N ILE A 13 0.29 -6.66 6.62
CA ILE A 13 -0.17 -7.75 5.74
C ILE A 13 -1.23 -8.56 6.49
N GLU A 14 -0.96 -8.94 7.73
CA GLU A 14 -1.90 -9.68 8.58
C GLU A 14 -3.21 -8.90 8.78
N ASP A 15 -3.12 -7.59 9.04
CA ASP A 15 -4.28 -6.71 9.18
C ASP A 15 -5.12 -6.62 7.88
N LEU A 16 -4.45 -6.57 6.71
CA LEU A 16 -5.12 -6.45 5.41
C LEU A 16 -5.83 -7.75 5.00
N TYR A 17 -5.22 -8.90 5.29
CA TYR A 17 -5.76 -10.21 4.88
C TYR A 17 -6.52 -10.95 5.99
N GLY A 18 -6.52 -10.42 7.22
CA GLY A 18 -7.26 -10.97 8.36
C GLY A 18 -6.76 -12.33 8.84
N ALA A 19 -5.52 -12.71 8.52
CA ALA A 19 -4.94 -14.02 8.83
C ALA A 19 -3.46 -13.88 9.21
N PRO A 20 -2.92 -14.80 10.03
CA PRO A 20 -1.51 -14.73 10.43
C PRO A 20 -0.60 -15.02 9.24
N LEU A 21 0.61 -14.44 9.27
CA LEU A 21 1.54 -14.49 8.14
C LEU A 21 1.89 -15.93 7.72
N ALA A 22 2.02 -16.84 8.69
CA ALA A 22 2.32 -18.25 8.43
C ALA A 22 1.23 -18.95 7.60
N ASP A 23 -0.04 -18.63 7.86
CA ASP A 23 -1.17 -19.22 7.13
C ASP A 23 -1.26 -18.63 5.72
N LEU A 24 -0.98 -17.32 5.58
CA LEU A 24 -0.91 -16.64 4.28
C LEU A 24 0.22 -17.19 3.41
N GLU A 25 1.40 -17.45 3.99
CA GLU A 25 2.53 -18.08 3.31
C GLU A 25 2.21 -19.50 2.86
N ALA A 26 1.55 -20.29 3.71
CA ALA A 26 1.09 -21.63 3.35
C ALA A 26 0.06 -21.59 2.21
N HIS A 27 -0.84 -20.61 2.20
CA HIS A 27 -1.82 -20.41 1.13
C HIS A 27 -1.15 -20.03 -0.20
N ALA A 28 -0.20 -19.08 -0.16
CA ALA A 28 0.54 -18.60 -1.32
C ALA A 28 1.40 -19.68 -1.98
N GLN A 29 1.84 -20.70 -1.25
CA GLN A 29 2.60 -21.83 -1.79
C GLN A 29 1.77 -22.78 -2.67
N VAL A 30 0.45 -22.83 -2.46
CA VAL A 30 -0.44 -23.78 -3.13
C VAL A 30 -1.20 -23.13 -4.30
N GLN A 31 -1.31 -21.80 -4.31
CA GLN A 31 -2.01 -21.01 -5.32
C GLN A 31 -1.09 -20.49 -6.42
N PRO A 32 -1.63 -20.13 -7.60
CA PRO A 32 -0.87 -19.40 -8.61
C PRO A 32 -0.40 -18.03 -8.07
N PRO A 33 0.69 -17.47 -8.62
CA PRO A 33 1.23 -16.21 -8.14
C PRO A 33 0.22 -15.07 -8.31
N ASP A 34 -0.12 -14.45 -7.18
CA ASP A 34 -1.01 -13.31 -7.09
C ASP A 34 -0.33 -12.13 -6.38
N ILE A 35 -1.11 -11.09 -6.04
CA ILE A 35 -0.61 -9.92 -5.33
C ILE A 35 -0.12 -10.27 -3.92
N LEU A 36 -0.78 -11.22 -3.23
CA LEU A 36 -0.37 -11.68 -1.91
C LEU A 36 1.02 -12.36 -2.00
N THR A 37 1.22 -13.25 -2.95
CA THR A 37 2.52 -13.90 -3.19
C THR A 37 3.61 -12.87 -3.48
N ALA A 38 3.32 -11.84 -4.28
CA ALA A 38 4.28 -10.75 -4.53
C ALA A 38 4.59 -9.96 -3.25
N LEU A 39 3.59 -9.64 -2.44
CA LEU A 39 3.73 -8.90 -1.19
C LEU A 39 4.54 -9.68 -0.14
N LEU A 40 4.31 -10.99 -0.02
CA LEU A 40 5.11 -11.90 0.81
C LEU A 40 6.56 -12.01 0.31
N GLY A 41 6.77 -11.96 -1.01
CA GLY A 41 8.10 -11.86 -1.63
C GLY A 41 8.84 -10.57 -1.25
N LEU A 42 8.15 -9.43 -1.24
CA LEU A 42 8.73 -8.15 -0.80
C LEU A 42 9.08 -8.18 0.69
N HIS A 43 8.17 -8.72 1.53
CA HIS A 43 8.39 -8.88 2.96
C HIS A 43 9.59 -9.79 3.27
N SER A 44 9.68 -10.96 2.64
CA SER A 44 10.81 -11.88 2.85
C SER A 44 12.15 -11.27 2.40
N THR A 45 12.17 -10.52 1.29
CA THR A 45 13.37 -9.80 0.83
C THR A 45 13.77 -8.71 1.83
N LEU A 46 12.80 -7.99 2.41
CA LEU A 46 13.03 -7.00 3.45
C LEU A 46 13.62 -7.63 4.72
N ALA A 47 13.02 -8.71 5.21
CA ALA A 47 13.50 -9.48 6.37
C ALA A 47 14.95 -9.95 6.17
N LEU A 48 15.26 -10.47 4.98
CA LEU A 48 16.60 -10.93 4.64
C LEU A 48 17.61 -9.79 4.63
N ALA A 49 17.23 -8.61 4.10
CA ALA A 49 18.08 -7.44 4.11
C ALA A 49 18.38 -6.95 5.54
N GLU A 50 17.36 -6.90 6.41
CA GLU A 50 17.54 -6.55 7.83
C GLU A 50 18.44 -7.54 8.58
N HIS A 51 18.27 -8.84 8.32
CA HIS A 51 19.14 -9.87 8.87
C HIS A 51 20.59 -9.71 8.36
N SER A 52 20.78 -9.48 7.06
CA SER A 52 22.10 -9.24 6.47
C SER A 52 22.81 -8.03 7.07
N ILE A 53 22.09 -6.93 7.32
CA ILE A 53 22.63 -5.75 8.02
C ILE A 53 23.14 -6.16 9.41
N THR A 54 22.35 -6.92 10.17
CA THR A 54 22.70 -7.37 11.52
C THR A 54 23.96 -8.23 11.52
N VAL A 55 24.00 -9.25 10.66
CA VAL A 55 25.14 -10.18 10.55
C VAL A 55 26.42 -9.45 10.14
N HIS A 56 26.37 -8.59 9.11
CA HIS A 56 27.55 -7.89 8.65
C HIS A 56 28.01 -6.80 9.63
N ARG A 57 27.09 -6.16 10.36
CA ARG A 57 27.42 -5.22 11.42
C ARG A 57 28.12 -5.90 12.59
N GLU A 58 27.64 -7.07 13.02
CA GLU A 58 28.27 -7.85 14.08
C GLU A 58 29.68 -8.30 13.66
N ARG A 59 29.82 -8.83 12.43
CA ARG A 59 31.12 -9.19 11.87
C ARG A 59 32.06 -7.99 11.79
N LEU A 60 31.57 -6.83 11.36
CA LEU A 60 32.36 -5.61 11.31
C LEU A 60 32.84 -5.21 12.71
N ALA A 61 31.97 -5.26 13.72
CA ALA A 61 32.31 -4.96 15.11
C ALA A 61 33.41 -5.88 15.67
N GLN A 62 33.40 -7.16 15.28
CA GLN A 62 34.46 -8.12 15.64
C GLN A 62 35.79 -7.80 14.96
N LEU A 63 35.76 -7.28 13.73
CA LEU A 63 36.98 -6.93 12.97
C LEU A 63 37.62 -5.63 13.46
N ILE A 64 36.82 -4.64 13.89
CA ILE A 64 37.30 -3.32 14.34
C ILE A 64 37.45 -3.22 15.86
N HIS A 65 37.53 -4.36 16.56
CA HIS A 65 37.60 -4.37 18.02
C HIS A 65 38.80 -3.54 18.51
N PRO A 66 38.61 -2.63 19.49
CA PRO A 66 39.62 -1.62 19.85
C PRO A 66 40.93 -2.21 20.38
N GLU A 67 40.91 -3.45 20.87
CA GLU A 67 42.10 -4.17 21.36
C GLU A 67 42.85 -4.93 20.26
N ARG A 68 42.38 -4.88 19.01
CA ARG A 68 42.91 -5.66 17.89
C ARG A 68 43.58 -4.77 16.85
N ASP A 69 44.83 -5.07 16.53
CA ASP A 69 45.50 -4.47 15.38
C ASP A 69 44.93 -5.04 14.08
N ILE A 70 44.51 -4.16 13.17
CA ILE A 70 43.98 -4.53 11.87
C ILE A 70 45.15 -4.77 10.92
N SER A 71 45.34 -6.03 10.51
CA SER A 71 46.35 -6.38 9.50
C SER A 71 45.91 -5.93 8.10
N ALA A 72 46.88 -5.76 7.18
CA ALA A 72 46.60 -5.36 5.79
C ALA A 72 45.58 -6.26 5.07
N HIS A 73 45.54 -7.56 5.40
CA HIS A 73 44.59 -8.51 4.83
C HIS A 73 43.17 -8.32 5.39
N GLU A 74 43.05 -7.88 6.64
CA GLU A 74 41.76 -7.65 7.31
C GLU A 74 41.10 -6.34 6.86
N VAL A 75 41.88 -5.35 6.40
CA VAL A 75 41.34 -4.13 5.79
C VAL A 75 40.39 -4.46 4.64
N VAL A 76 40.71 -5.48 3.83
CA VAL A 76 39.84 -5.93 2.74
C VAL A 76 38.53 -6.48 3.27
N HIS A 77 38.55 -7.24 4.37
CA HIS A 77 37.34 -7.77 4.99
C HIS A 77 36.47 -6.70 5.63
N VAL A 78 37.08 -5.66 6.21
CA VAL A 78 36.38 -4.49 6.75
C VAL A 78 35.66 -3.74 5.63
N LEU A 79 36.34 -3.49 4.52
CA LEU A 79 35.75 -2.83 3.34
C LEU A 79 34.61 -3.65 2.73
N ASP A 80 34.79 -4.97 2.61
CA ASP A 80 33.75 -5.87 2.11
C ASP A 80 32.52 -5.88 3.04
N CYS A 81 32.72 -5.96 4.36
CA CYS A 81 31.63 -5.84 5.34
C CYS A 81 30.87 -4.51 5.21
N ALA A 82 31.60 -3.38 5.11
CA ALA A 82 30.98 -2.07 4.95
C ALA A 82 30.16 -1.99 3.66
N ARG A 83 30.69 -2.53 2.55
CA ARG A 83 29.99 -2.60 1.27
C ARG A 83 28.72 -3.44 1.38
N ARG A 84 28.80 -4.62 1.99
CA ARG A 84 27.64 -5.52 2.17
C ARG A 84 26.55 -4.87 3.01
N ILE A 85 26.91 -4.13 4.06
CA ILE A 85 25.95 -3.34 4.85
C ILE A 85 25.27 -2.28 3.98
N ALA A 86 26.03 -1.53 3.18
CA ALA A 86 25.46 -0.50 2.32
C ALA A 86 24.49 -1.07 1.27
N GLU A 87 24.86 -2.20 0.65
CA GLU A 87 24.00 -2.92 -0.30
C GLU A 87 22.71 -3.39 0.38
N ALA A 88 22.82 -4.01 1.56
CA ALA A 88 21.65 -4.48 2.31
C ALA A 88 20.73 -3.33 2.78
N VAL A 89 21.29 -2.18 3.17
CA VAL A 89 20.51 -0.97 3.50
C VAL A 89 19.75 -0.45 2.28
N ALA A 90 20.41 -0.37 1.13
CA ALA A 90 19.76 0.09 -0.10
C ALA A 90 18.58 -0.83 -0.50
N VAL A 91 18.77 -2.15 -0.38
CA VAL A 91 17.69 -3.12 -0.61
C VAL A 91 16.58 -2.92 0.42
N ARG A 92 16.88 -2.87 1.71
CA ARG A 92 15.89 -2.66 2.79
C ARG A 92 15.03 -1.43 2.50
N ASP A 93 15.65 -0.29 2.21
CA ASP A 93 14.93 0.97 2.00
C ASP A 93 14.03 0.90 0.77
N THR A 94 14.53 0.30 -0.33
CA THR A 94 13.75 0.10 -1.56
C THR A 94 12.56 -0.81 -1.32
N GLN A 95 12.75 -1.95 -0.63
CA GLN A 95 11.70 -2.90 -0.34
C GLN A 95 10.66 -2.32 0.63
N ALA A 96 11.09 -1.60 1.66
CA ALA A 96 10.20 -0.95 2.61
C ALA A 96 9.29 0.09 1.94
N VAL A 97 9.85 0.91 1.04
CA VAL A 97 9.06 1.87 0.25
C VAL A 97 8.09 1.16 -0.68
N THR A 98 8.55 0.13 -1.39
CA THR A 98 7.73 -0.62 -2.36
C THR A 98 6.58 -1.34 -1.67
N ALA A 99 6.86 -2.09 -0.61
CA ALA A 99 5.85 -2.81 0.18
C ALA A 99 4.82 -1.84 0.78
N SER A 100 5.27 -0.71 1.32
CA SER A 100 4.36 0.32 1.85
C SER A 100 3.44 0.89 0.78
N ALA A 101 3.98 1.18 -0.42
CA ALA A 101 3.20 1.70 -1.52
C ALA A 101 2.16 0.69 -2.03
N VAL A 102 2.52 -0.59 -2.12
CA VAL A 102 1.59 -1.66 -2.49
C VAL A 102 0.48 -1.81 -1.47
N LEU A 103 0.82 -1.92 -0.17
CA LEU A 103 -0.16 -1.99 0.91
C LEU A 103 -1.14 -0.82 0.88
N GLN A 104 -0.62 0.41 0.76
CA GLN A 104 -1.46 1.60 0.67
C GLN A 104 -2.35 1.60 -0.59
N SER A 105 -1.88 1.01 -1.69
CA SER A 105 -2.67 0.87 -2.90
C SER A 105 -3.81 -0.14 -2.72
N LEU A 106 -3.58 -1.25 -2.03
CA LEU A 106 -4.60 -2.28 -1.81
C LEU A 106 -5.73 -1.79 -0.91
N VAL A 107 -5.39 -1.06 0.15
CA VAL A 107 -6.37 -0.41 1.04
C VAL A 107 -7.29 0.56 0.26
N ARG A 108 -6.81 1.19 -0.82
CA ARG A 108 -7.64 2.07 -1.66
C ARG A 108 -8.55 1.31 -2.62
N ILE A 109 -8.21 0.07 -2.96
CA ILE A 109 -8.95 -0.75 -3.94
C ILE A 109 -10.13 -1.46 -3.27
N GLU A 110 -10.00 -1.84 -2.00
CA GLU A 110 -11.09 -2.40 -1.21
C GLU A 110 -12.11 -1.28 -0.90
N PRO A 111 -13.33 -1.30 -1.47
CA PRO A 111 -14.37 -0.35 -1.10
C PRO A 111 -14.71 -0.56 0.37
N PRO A 112 -15.06 0.48 1.15
CA PRO A 112 -15.68 0.25 2.44
C PRO A 112 -16.93 -0.59 2.20
N GLU A 113 -16.95 -1.83 2.71
CA GLU A 113 -18.16 -2.64 2.84
C GLU A 113 -19.28 -1.71 3.36
N PRO A 114 -20.42 -1.58 2.66
CA PRO A 114 -21.53 -0.85 3.20
C PRO A 114 -21.99 -1.62 4.44
N ALA A 115 -21.62 -1.11 5.62
CA ALA A 115 -22.18 -1.60 6.86
C ALA A 115 -23.70 -1.43 6.77
N GLU A 116 -24.39 -2.53 6.48
CA GLU A 116 -25.82 -2.65 6.69
C GLU A 116 -26.08 -2.48 8.18
N ARG A 117 -26.34 -1.24 8.58
CA ARG A 117 -27.19 -0.94 9.73
C ARG A 117 -28.38 -0.18 9.22
N ALA A 118 -29.40 -0.94 8.86
CA ALA A 118 -30.77 -0.47 8.85
C ALA A 118 -31.14 0.08 10.24
N GLU A 119 -32.04 1.07 10.23
CA GLU A 119 -32.81 1.60 11.36
C GLU A 119 -32.10 2.61 12.28
N GLN A 120 -32.06 3.87 11.85
CA GLN A 120 -32.88 4.89 12.53
C GLN A 120 -33.60 5.75 11.48
N ALA A 121 -34.91 5.63 11.51
CA ALA A 121 -35.87 6.48 10.84
C ALA A 121 -35.73 7.93 11.31
N GLU A 122 -35.84 8.88 10.38
CA GLU A 122 -36.81 9.97 10.48
C GLU A 122 -36.88 10.69 9.13
N SER A 123 -37.90 10.31 8.38
CA SER A 123 -38.46 11.10 7.30
C SER A 123 -39.34 12.19 7.92
N PRO A 124 -39.26 13.43 7.44
CA PRO A 124 -40.42 14.29 7.51
C PRO A 124 -40.74 14.88 6.13
N GLU A 125 -41.76 14.32 5.50
CA GLU A 125 -42.74 15.10 4.72
C GLU A 125 -44.13 14.62 5.17
N PRO A 126 -45.20 15.46 5.19
CA PRO A 126 -45.53 16.34 4.06
C PRO A 126 -46.27 17.68 4.35
N SER A 127 -46.41 18.48 3.27
CA SER A 127 -47.57 19.33 2.89
C SER A 127 -47.71 20.76 3.47
N PRO A 128 -48.50 21.69 2.84
CA PRO A 128 -49.18 21.68 1.52
C PRO A 128 -48.96 22.96 0.64
N ALA A 129 -49.21 22.85 -0.68
CA ALA A 129 -49.60 23.97 -1.57
C ALA A 129 -51.16 24.08 -1.59
N PRO A 130 -51.88 25.10 -2.15
CA PRO A 130 -51.55 26.10 -3.19
C PRO A 130 -52.23 27.50 -2.87
N PRO A 131 -52.60 28.47 -3.78
CA PRO A 131 -53.38 28.31 -5.02
C PRO A 131 -52.90 29.07 -6.27
N THR A 132 -53.36 28.53 -7.39
CA THR A 132 -53.47 29.02 -8.77
C THR A 132 -53.92 30.48 -8.93
N THR A 133 -53.36 31.18 -9.92
CA THR A 133 -54.05 32.28 -10.62
C THR A 133 -53.70 32.28 -12.11
N THR A 134 -54.63 31.74 -12.89
CA THR A 134 -55.24 32.31 -14.11
C THR A 134 -54.35 32.80 -15.26
N VAL A 135 -54.31 31.99 -16.34
CA VAL A 135 -54.14 32.35 -17.78
C VAL A 135 -55.47 33.02 -18.25
N PRO A 136 -55.63 33.83 -19.36
CA PRO A 136 -54.90 33.86 -20.65
C PRO A 136 -54.85 35.30 -21.29
N PRO A 137 -54.74 35.58 -22.62
CA PRO A 137 -54.47 34.75 -23.81
C PRO A 137 -53.38 35.28 -24.80
N ALA A 138 -52.95 34.41 -25.73
CA ALA A 138 -52.29 34.76 -27.00
C ALA A 138 -53.31 35.36 -28.01
N PRO A 139 -52.92 36.03 -29.13
CA PRO A 139 -52.46 35.36 -30.37
C PRO A 139 -51.56 36.27 -31.30
N PRO A 140 -51.40 36.05 -32.64
CA PRO A 140 -50.96 34.88 -33.43
C PRO A 140 -49.82 35.17 -34.49
N ALA A 141 -49.29 34.08 -35.09
CA ALA A 141 -48.67 33.94 -36.44
C ALA A 141 -47.29 34.62 -36.68
N ALA A 142 -46.36 34.11 -37.51
CA ALA A 142 -46.52 33.33 -38.73
C ALA A 142 -45.30 32.43 -39.06
N THR A 143 -45.60 31.44 -39.90
CA THR A 143 -44.81 30.47 -40.66
C THR A 143 -43.58 30.98 -41.42
N THR A 144 -42.55 30.13 -41.60
CA THR A 144 -41.98 29.60 -42.88
C THR A 144 -40.52 29.14 -42.66
N THR A 145 -40.21 27.85 -42.87
CA THR A 145 -39.67 27.22 -44.10
C THR A 145 -38.16 27.45 -44.32
N SER A 146 -37.35 26.40 -44.19
CA SER A 146 -36.63 25.74 -45.30
C SER A 146 -35.48 24.86 -44.79
N ALA A 147 -35.21 23.81 -45.55
CA ALA A 147 -34.48 22.58 -45.26
C ALA A 147 -32.95 22.67 -45.53
N PRO A 148 -32.17 21.60 -45.27
CA PRO A 148 -30.70 21.58 -45.37
C PRO A 148 -30.22 21.16 -46.77
N SER A 149 -28.97 21.50 -47.11
CA SER A 149 -28.26 20.91 -48.25
C SER A 149 -26.92 20.30 -47.81
N ARG A 150 -26.66 19.14 -48.41
CA ARG A 150 -25.50 18.23 -48.29
C ARG A 150 -24.15 18.87 -48.54
#